data_AF-A0A834NNG7-F1
#
_entry.id   AF-A0A834NNG7-F1
#
_cell.length_a   1.000
_cell.length_b   1.000
_cell.length_c   1.000
_cell.angle_alpha   90.00
_cell.angle_beta   90.00
_cell.angle_gamma   90.00
#
_symmetry.space_group_name_H-M   'P 1'
#
loop_
_entity.id
_entity.type
_entity.pdbx_description
1 polymer ?
#
loop_
_entity_poly.entity_id
_entity_poly.type
_entity_poly.pdbx_seq_one_letter_code
_entity_poly.pdbx_strand_id
1 'polypeptide(L)'
;MESYVDKPGVITTSLTARLAQTYTAQLVPKCANFELRALECYEAYGFHGAQKKKLCKDYLDDLKECIYQTRSYYRISVMRNERKRQYKEGIRDEIYAPSPIQDSS
;
A
#
# COMPACT_ATOMS: atom_id res chain seq x y z
N MET A 1 11.61 18.51 9.41
CA MET A 1 12.92 17.90 9.15
C MET A 1 12.77 16.43 9.49
N GLU A 2 12.35 15.65 8.50
CA GLU A 2 12.12 14.21 8.63
C GLU A 2 13.42 13.55 9.09
N SER A 3 13.38 12.98 10.30
CA SER A 3 14.43 12.11 10.80
C SER A 3 14.46 10.86 9.94
N TYR A 4 15.34 10.86 8.94
CA TYR A 4 15.76 9.65 8.24
C TYR A 4 16.41 8.76 9.30
N VAL A 5 15.67 7.77 9.77
CA VAL A 5 16.17 6.76 10.70
C VAL A 5 17.08 5.86 9.88
N ASP A 6 18.36 6.23 9.81
CA ASP A 6 19.41 5.42 9.21
C ASP A 6 19.73 4.27 10.18
N LYS A 7 18.84 3.26 10.20
CA LYS A 7 19.05 2.01 10.92
C LYS A 7 19.84 1.08 9.98
N PRO A 8 21.08 0.67 10.35
CA PRO A 8 21.84 -0.23 9.50
C PRO A 8 21.08 -1.55 9.34
N GLY A 9 20.97 -2.03 8.09
CA GLY A 9 20.39 -3.33 7.79
C GLY A 9 21.10 -4.43 8.57
N VAL A 10 20.32 -5.26 9.26
CA VAL A 10 20.79 -6.24 10.26
C VAL A 10 21.62 -7.40 9.67
N ILE A 11 21.93 -7.41 8.36
CA ILE A 11 22.72 -8.47 7.71
C ILE A 11 23.61 -7.93 6.58
N THR A 12 24.91 -8.25 6.62
CA THR A 12 25.97 -7.63 5.78
C THR A 12 26.55 -8.53 4.68
N THR A 13 26.02 -9.74 4.46
CA THR A 13 26.56 -10.68 3.45
C THR A 13 25.84 -10.56 2.11
N SER A 14 26.57 -10.71 0.99
CA SER A 14 26.01 -10.44 -0.36
C SER A 14 24.82 -11.33 -0.72
N LEU A 15 24.80 -12.57 -0.22
CA LEU A 15 23.70 -13.51 -0.45
C LEU A 15 22.43 -13.08 0.28
N THR A 16 22.56 -12.71 1.55
CA THR A 16 21.42 -12.28 2.38
C THR A 16 20.91 -10.91 1.93
N ALA A 17 21.77 -9.99 1.49
CA ALA A 17 21.36 -8.72 0.91
C ALA A 17 20.56 -8.88 -0.40
N ARG A 18 20.92 -9.86 -1.24
CA ARG A 18 20.18 -10.17 -2.48
C ARG A 18 18.85 -10.88 -2.20
N LEU A 19 18.81 -11.73 -1.17
CA LEU A 19 17.61 -12.48 -0.80
C LEU A 19 16.67 -11.72 0.16
N ALA A 20 17.15 -10.70 0.88
CA ALA A 20 16.33 -9.90 1.78
C ALA A 20 15.15 -9.24 1.06
N GLN A 21 15.32 -8.94 -0.23
CA GLN A 21 14.30 -8.34 -1.09
C GLN A 21 13.10 -9.27 -1.36
N THR A 22 13.21 -10.59 -1.13
CA THR A 22 12.08 -11.51 -1.29
C THR A 22 11.23 -11.63 -0.03
N TYR A 23 11.79 -11.28 1.12
CA TYR A 23 11.13 -11.33 2.44
C TYR A 23 10.64 -9.97 2.93
N THR A 24 11.16 -8.87 2.38
CA THR A 24 10.78 -7.50 2.71
C THR A 24 10.12 -6.83 1.52
N ALA A 25 9.24 -5.85 1.73
CA ALA A 25 8.58 -5.09 0.66
C ALA A 25 9.50 -4.06 -0.02
N GLN A 26 10.83 -4.27 0.03
CA GLN A 26 11.83 -3.41 -0.62
C GLN A 26 11.62 -3.28 -2.15
N LEU A 27 10.97 -4.25 -2.80
CA LEU A 27 10.61 -4.20 -4.22
C LEU A 27 9.45 -3.23 -4.53
N VAL A 28 8.68 -2.82 -3.53
CA VAL A 28 7.57 -1.86 -3.66
C VAL A 28 7.88 -0.64 -2.78
N PRO A 29 8.74 0.29 -3.22
CA PRO A 29 9.18 1.42 -2.39
C PRO A 29 8.01 2.29 -1.93
N LYS A 30 6.90 2.31 -2.68
CA LYS A 30 5.65 3.00 -2.32
C LYS A 30 5.00 2.46 -1.02
N CYS A 31 5.25 1.19 -0.68
CA CYS A 31 4.67 0.53 0.49
C CYS A 31 5.64 0.42 1.68
N ALA A 32 6.89 0.90 1.54
CA ALA A 32 7.90 0.79 2.59
C ALA A 32 7.46 1.39 3.94
N ASN A 33 6.74 2.52 3.92
CA ASN A 33 6.22 3.14 5.14
C ASN A 33 5.16 2.28 5.85
N PHE A 34 4.34 1.53 5.11
CA PHE A 34 3.37 0.61 5.72
C PHE A 34 4.08 -0.61 6.32
N GLU A 35 5.14 -1.10 5.66
CA GLU A 35 5.97 -2.18 6.18
C GLU A 35 6.66 -1.77 7.48
N LEU A 36 7.27 -0.58 7.51
CA LEU A 36 7.92 -0.05 8.71
C LEU A 36 6.96 0.05 9.90
N ARG A 37 5.75 0.60 9.70
CA ARG A 37 4.73 0.68 10.76
C ARG A 37 4.28 -0.69 11.26
N ALA A 38 4.15 -1.67 10.37
CA ALA A 38 3.84 -3.03 10.76
C ALA A 38 4.96 -3.63 11.61
N LEU A 39 6.22 -3.47 11.20
CA LEU A 39 7.38 -3.96 11.94
C LEU A 39 7.52 -3.29 13.32
N GLU A 40 7.36 -1.97 13.42
CA GLU A 40 7.38 -1.23 14.69
C GLU A 40 6.35 -1.76 15.68
N CYS A 41 5.15 -2.12 15.20
CA CYS A 41 4.14 -2.75 16.04
C CYS A 41 4.58 -4.14 16.54
N TYR A 42 5.19 -4.96 15.68
CA TYR A 42 5.73 -6.26 16.09
C TYR A 42 6.88 -6.13 17.08
N GLU A 43 7.75 -5.13 16.92
CA GLU A 43 8.84 -4.83 17.85
C GLU A 43 8.30 -4.40 19.23
N ALA A 44 7.24 -3.58 19.26
CA ALA A 44 6.66 -3.09 20.51
C ALA A 44 5.92 -4.19 21.31
N TYR A 45 5.15 -5.05 20.65
CA TYR A 45 4.28 -6.02 21.33
C TYR A 45 4.81 -7.47 21.31
N GLY A 46 5.88 -7.73 20.56
CA GLY A 46 6.39 -9.06 20.30
C GLY A 46 5.42 -9.95 19.52
N PHE A 47 5.90 -11.13 19.11
CA PHE A 47 5.15 -12.06 18.27
C PHE A 47 3.83 -12.53 18.91
N HIS A 48 3.86 -12.82 20.22
CA HIS A 48 2.69 -13.32 20.94
C HIS A 48 1.57 -12.27 21.06
N GLY A 49 1.92 -11.00 21.28
CA GLY A 49 0.96 -9.89 21.31
C GLY A 49 0.38 -9.60 19.92
N ALA A 50 1.26 -9.54 18.92
CA ALA A 50 0.86 -9.23 17.55
C ALA A 50 -0.06 -10.30 16.93
N GLN A 51 0.26 -11.59 17.07
CA GLN A 51 -0.53 -12.66 16.43
C GLN A 51 -1.73 -13.13 17.26
N LYS A 52 -1.56 -13.42 18.56
CA LYS A 52 -2.67 -13.99 19.35
C LYS A 52 -3.69 -12.96 19.76
N LYS A 53 -3.27 -11.72 20.04
CA LYS A 53 -4.18 -10.61 20.38
C LYS A 53 -4.54 -9.72 19.19
N LYS A 54 -3.98 -10.01 18.00
CA LYS A 54 -4.24 -9.26 16.75
C LYS A 54 -3.97 -7.75 16.88
N LEU A 55 -3.08 -7.32 17.77
CA LEU A 55 -2.82 -5.90 18.06
C LEU A 55 -2.26 -5.15 16.85
N CYS A 56 -1.51 -5.85 15.97
CA CYS A 56 -0.91 -5.28 14.77
C CYS A 56 -1.70 -5.55 13.50
N LYS A 57 -2.97 -5.99 13.63
CA LYS A 57 -3.78 -6.41 12.48
C LYS A 57 -3.99 -5.28 11.48
N ASP A 58 -4.29 -4.07 11.94
CA ASP A 58 -4.61 -2.95 11.06
C ASP A 58 -3.40 -2.55 10.21
N TYR A 59 -2.20 -2.47 10.82
CA TYR A 59 -0.96 -2.20 10.10
C TYR A 59 -0.63 -3.27 9.04
N LEU A 60 -0.90 -4.54 9.33
CA LEU A 60 -0.72 -5.62 8.37
C LEU A 60 -1.76 -5.59 7.25
N ASP A 61 -3.01 -5.26 7.57
CA ASP A 61 -4.08 -5.14 6.58
C ASP A 61 -3.81 -3.95 5.65
N ASP A 62 -3.26 -2.84 6.15
CA ASP A 62 -2.84 -1.69 5.35
C ASP A 62 -1.66 -2.03 4.44
N LEU A 63 -0.64 -2.74 4.95
CA LEU A 63 0.47 -3.22 4.12
C LEU A 63 -0.02 -4.13 2.99
N LYS A 64 -0.93 -5.06 3.30
CA LYS A 64 -1.56 -5.94 2.29
C LYS A 64 -2.38 -5.13 1.29
N GLU A 65 -3.15 -4.14 1.74
CA GLU A 65 -3.90 -3.27 0.85
C GLU A 65 -2.96 -2.50 -0.07
N CYS A 66 -1.85 -1.96 0.43
CA CYS A 66 -0.88 -1.27 -0.40
C CYS A 66 -0.28 -2.17 -1.49
N ILE A 67 0.07 -3.42 -1.14
CA ILE A 67 0.67 -4.40 -2.07
C ILE A 67 -0.35 -4.87 -3.11
N TYR A 68 -1.54 -5.26 -2.70
CA TYR A 68 -2.53 -5.90 -3.59
C TYR A 68 -3.56 -4.94 -4.18
N GLN A 69 -3.72 -3.76 -3.59
CA GLN A 69 -4.66 -2.70 -3.96
C GLN A 69 -6.12 -3.15 -4.13
N THR A 70 -6.50 -4.27 -3.51
CA THR A 70 -7.79 -4.93 -3.75
C THR A 70 -8.98 -4.03 -3.44
N ARG A 71 -8.93 -3.31 -2.30
CA ARG A 71 -10.00 -2.38 -1.88
C ARG A 71 -10.04 -1.16 -2.79
N SER A 72 -8.88 -0.59 -3.12
CA SER A 72 -8.76 0.53 -4.05
C SER A 72 -9.34 0.20 -5.43
N TYR A 73 -9.03 -0.97 -5.99
CA TYR A 73 -9.61 -1.43 -7.26
C TYR A 73 -11.12 -1.63 -7.18
N TYR A 74 -11.61 -2.25 -6.10
CA TYR A 74 -13.04 -2.43 -5.90
C TYR A 74 -13.77 -1.08 -5.85
N ARG A 75 -13.24 -0.11 -5.11
CA ARG A 75 -13.78 1.25 -5.03
C ARG A 75 -13.88 1.90 -6.41
N ILE A 76 -12.81 1.81 -7.22
CA ILE A 76 -12.79 2.34 -8.59
C ILE A 76 -13.84 1.64 -9.45
N SER A 77 -13.98 0.32 -9.33
CA SER A 77 -14.99 -0.45 -10.06
C SER A 77 -16.41 0.01 -9.76
N VAL A 78 -16.74 0.16 -8.47
CA VAL A 78 -18.06 0.64 -8.04
C VAL A 78 -18.33 2.06 -8.57
N MET A 79 -17.38 2.98 -8.43
CA MET A 79 -17.51 4.34 -8.96
C MET A 79 -17.70 4.36 -10.49
N ARG A 80 -17.01 3.49 -11.23
CA ARG A 80 -17.17 3.34 -12.68
C ARG A 80 -18.54 2.81 -13.07
N ASN A 81 -19.08 1.86 -12.30
CA ASN A 81 -20.41 1.31 -12.57
C ASN A 81 -21.51 2.33 -12.31
N GLU A 82 -21.42 3.09 -11.22
CA GLU A 82 -22.37 4.15 -10.90
C GLU A 82 -22.38 5.25 -11.97
N ARG A 83 -21.19 5.66 -12.42
CA ARG A 83 -21.04 6.61 -13.53
C ARG A 83 -21.69 6.13 -14.83
N LYS A 84 -21.57 4.84 -15.16
CA LYS A 84 -22.26 4.24 -16.31
C LYS A 84 -23.78 4.24 -16.13
N ARG A 85 -24.28 4.02 -14.91
CA ARG A 85 -25.72 4.11 -14.59
C ARG A 85 -26.23 5.53 -14.82
N GLN A 86 -25.56 6.54 -14.27
CA GLN A 86 -25.93 7.95 -14.43
C GLN A 86 -25.95 8.41 -15.88
N TYR A 87 -25.01 7.95 -16.70
CA TYR A 87 -25.01 8.25 -18.14
C TYR A 87 -26.20 7.60 -18.87
N LYS A 88 -26.52 6.33 -18.56
CA LYS A 88 -27.68 5.65 -19.15
C LYS A 88 -29.01 6.31 -18.79
N GLU A 89 -29.09 6.89 -17.60
CA GLU A 89 -30.26 7.63 -17.13
C GLU A 89 -30.31 9.09 -17.62
N GLY A 90 -29.29 9.55 -18.35
CA GLY A 90 -29.22 10.93 -18.84
C GLY A 90 -28.97 11.97 -17.75
N ILE A 91 -28.60 11.57 -16.53
CA ILE A 91 -28.20 12.48 -15.43
C ILE A 91 -26.85 13.13 -15.75
N ARG A 92 -26.04 12.46 -16.57
CA ARG A 92 -24.68 12.86 -16.92
C ARG A 92 -24.50 12.84 -18.43
N ASP A 93 -24.06 13.97 -18.99
CA ASP A 93 -23.86 14.11 -20.43
C ASP A 93 -22.68 13.27 -20.95
N GLU A 94 -21.67 13.02 -20.11
CA GLU A 94 -20.46 12.29 -20.47
C GLU A 94 -20.13 11.16 -19.49
N ILE A 95 -19.68 10.03 -20.04
CA ILE A 95 -19.25 8.88 -19.24
C ILE A 95 -17.95 9.20 -18.52
N TYR A 96 -16.90 9.62 -19.22
CA TYR A 96 -15.60 9.94 -18.62
C TYR A 96 -15.24 11.40 -18.89
N ALA A 97 -14.57 12.04 -17.93
CA ALA A 97 -14.03 13.37 -18.14
C ALA A 97 -12.97 13.32 -19.26
N PRO A 98 -12.82 14.39 -20.05
CA PRO A 98 -11.76 14.48 -21.03
C PRO A 98 -10.39 14.29 -20.36
N SER A 99 -9.45 13.70 -21.10
CA SER A 99 -8.07 13.56 -20.64
C SER A 99 -7.51 14.93 -20.25
N PRO A 100 -6.71 15.05 -19.18
CA PRO A 100 -6.03 16.30 -18.87
C PRO A 100 -5.17 16.73 -20.06
N ILE A 101 -5.11 18.04 -20.31
CA ILE A 101 -4.22 18.63 -21.31
C ILE A 101 -2.80 18.19 -20.93
N GLN A 102 -2.05 17.62 -21.89
CA GLN A 102 -0.67 17.27 -21.63
C GLN A 102 0.13 18.57 -21.58
N ASP A 103 0.51 18.98 -20.37
CA ASP A 103 1.52 20.01 -20.21
C ASP A 103 2.80 19.47 -20.87
N SER A 104 3.25 20.16 -21.93
CA SER A 104 4.55 19.88 -22.55
C SER A 104 5.61 20.01 -21.47
N SER A 105 6.33 18.91 -21.22
CA SER A 105 7.33 18.75 -20.15
C SER A 105 8.39 19.84 -20.13
#